data_AF-A0A1V5V8C2-F1
#
_entry.id   AF-A0A1V5V8C2-F1
#
_cell.length_a   1.000
_cell.length_b   1.000
_cell.length_c   1.000
_cell.angle_alpha   90.00
_cell.angle_beta   90.00
_cell.angle_gamma   90.00
#
_symmetry.space_group_name_H-M   'P 1'
#
loop_
_entity.id
_entity.type
_entity.pdbx_description
1 polymer ?
#
loop_
_entity_poly.entity_id
_entity_poly.type
_entity_poly.pdbx_seq_one_letter_code
_entity_poly.pdbx_strand_id
1 'polypeptide(L)'
;MVTLANNHILDYGAKGLKNTIDALKSCQINYVGAGMNLKDAAAPFSIDCDGIRIAILNFTENEWSIAEENKPGANPLNIIDNLNYIKAARAVHDKVICIIHGGHEFYKYHFYAEQGADAIVGHHTHCIGGFEIYKNVPIIYSLGNFLFTLTSKNEEWYTGLLAELTINKENSIKFKLLPIRQRKENFEVYLLKEEKSAAVMRQIKEINKTILNRDNLQESWLNYIQKNTSQYLNTLSFTNGIGNYYVRLVLQRLGFGKFFLSKEYLKLILNLMRCEAHSDIIKETIKKYLGDN
;
A
#
# COMPACT_ATOMS: atom_id res chain seq x y z
N MET A 1 9.93 -13.61 8.60
CA MET A 1 9.10 -12.56 9.24
C MET A 1 7.95 -12.25 8.29
N VAL A 2 6.77 -11.90 8.80
CA VAL A 2 5.59 -11.51 8.01
C VAL A 2 5.22 -10.04 8.28
N THR A 3 4.95 -9.28 7.24
CA THR A 3 4.47 -7.88 7.31
C THR A 3 2.96 -7.87 7.30
N LEU A 4 2.35 -7.48 8.42
CA LEU A 4 0.91 -7.56 8.64
C LEU A 4 0.18 -6.24 8.43
N ALA A 5 0.88 -5.10 8.25
CA ALA A 5 0.22 -3.87 7.84
C ALA A 5 -0.22 -4.01 6.38
N ASN A 6 -1.50 -4.32 6.19
CA ASN A 6 -2.18 -4.36 4.90
C ASN A 6 -3.68 -4.10 5.12
N ASN A 7 -4.40 -3.75 4.06
CA ASN A 7 -5.80 -3.39 4.17
C ASN A 7 -6.74 -4.56 4.52
N HIS A 8 -6.26 -5.81 4.37
CA HIS A 8 -7.04 -7.04 4.60
C HIS A 8 -6.79 -7.70 5.97
N ILE A 9 -5.90 -7.15 6.81
CA ILE A 9 -5.51 -7.81 8.07
C ILE A 9 -6.69 -7.99 9.04
N LEU A 10 -7.75 -7.20 8.85
CA LEU A 10 -8.94 -7.16 9.70
C LEU A 10 -10.20 -7.72 9.02
N ASP A 11 -10.09 -8.41 7.88
CA ASP A 11 -11.25 -8.98 7.16
C ASP A 11 -12.09 -9.93 8.03
N TYR A 12 -11.45 -10.63 8.98
CA TYR A 12 -12.10 -11.51 9.96
C TYR A 12 -12.22 -10.86 11.36
N GLY A 13 -12.12 -9.54 11.41
CA GLY A 13 -12.19 -8.74 12.64
C GLY A 13 -11.04 -8.97 13.62
N ALA A 14 -11.20 -8.42 14.82
CA ALA A 14 -10.24 -8.52 15.92
C ALA A 14 -9.83 -9.97 16.25
N LYS A 15 -10.79 -10.91 16.21
CA LYS A 15 -10.54 -12.33 16.46
C LYS A 15 -9.66 -12.94 15.38
N GLY A 16 -9.89 -12.60 14.11
CA GLY A 16 -9.06 -13.04 12.99
C GLY A 16 -7.62 -12.57 13.13
N LEU A 17 -7.41 -11.28 13.39
CA LEU A 17 -6.07 -10.72 13.62
C LEU A 17 -5.36 -11.40 14.80
N LYS A 18 -6.05 -11.55 15.94
CA LYS A 18 -5.48 -12.25 17.10
C LYS A 18 -5.06 -13.68 16.76
N ASN A 19 -5.91 -14.44 16.06
CA ASN A 19 -5.59 -15.81 15.63
C ASN A 19 -4.37 -15.85 14.71
N THR A 20 -4.25 -14.90 13.78
CA THR A 20 -3.07 -14.76 12.89
C THR A 20 -1.80 -14.52 13.70
N ILE A 21 -1.83 -13.58 14.65
CA ILE A 21 -0.68 -13.28 15.52
C ILE A 21 -0.30 -14.50 16.37
N ASP A 22 -1.29 -15.18 16.97
CA ASP A 22 -1.05 -16.36 17.80
C ASP A 22 -0.47 -17.51 16.99
N ALA A 23 -0.94 -17.73 15.76
CA ALA A 23 -0.39 -18.73 14.85
C ALA A 23 1.08 -18.44 14.51
N LEU A 24 1.40 -17.19 14.16
CA LEU A 24 2.78 -16.77 13.87
C LEU A 24 3.69 -16.98 15.08
N LYS A 25 3.24 -16.60 16.28
CA LYS A 25 3.96 -16.84 17.53
C LYS A 25 4.18 -18.33 17.78
N SER A 26 3.17 -19.17 17.59
CA SER A 26 3.25 -20.62 17.81
C SER A 26 4.25 -21.29 16.86
N CYS A 27 4.37 -20.77 15.63
CA CYS A 27 5.33 -21.22 14.63
C CYS A 27 6.70 -20.53 14.75
N GLN A 28 6.92 -19.67 15.75
CA GLN A 28 8.14 -18.86 15.91
C GLN A 28 8.47 -17.98 14.70
N ILE A 29 7.43 -17.52 13.99
CA ILE A 29 7.56 -16.61 12.85
C ILE A 29 7.36 -15.17 13.35
N ASN A 30 8.41 -14.36 13.27
CA ASN A 30 8.33 -12.94 13.60
C ASN A 30 7.35 -12.18 12.69
N TYR A 31 6.78 -11.09 13.19
CA TYR A 31 5.88 -10.23 12.41
C TYR A 31 6.02 -8.75 12.80
N VAL A 32 5.48 -7.87 11.96
CA VAL A 32 5.48 -6.42 12.18
C VAL A 32 4.26 -5.76 11.53
N GLY A 33 3.85 -4.59 12.01
CA GLY A 33 2.87 -3.74 11.31
C GLY A 33 1.40 -3.98 11.66
N ALA A 34 1.09 -4.90 12.59
CA ALA A 34 -0.25 -5.04 13.15
C ALA A 34 -0.18 -5.48 14.61
N GLY A 35 -1.19 -5.12 15.39
CA GLY A 35 -1.20 -5.35 16.83
C GLY A 35 -2.60 -5.28 17.44
N MET A 36 -2.67 -5.47 18.76
CA MET A 36 -3.94 -5.40 19.50
C MET A 36 -4.37 -3.96 19.81
N ASN A 37 -3.50 -3.00 19.50
CA ASN A 37 -3.69 -1.55 19.60
C ASN A 37 -2.63 -0.86 18.70
N LEU A 38 -2.75 0.47 18.55
CA LEU A 38 -1.85 1.27 17.72
C LEU A 38 -0.39 1.19 18.17
N LYS A 39 -0.12 1.18 19.48
CA LYS A 39 1.25 1.11 20.01
C LYS A 39 1.93 -0.20 19.61
N ASP A 40 1.23 -1.33 19.74
CA ASP A 40 1.73 -2.65 19.35
C ASP A 40 1.90 -2.74 17.83
N ALA A 41 0.96 -2.20 17.06
CA ALA A 41 1.04 -2.18 15.60
C ALA A 41 2.22 -1.34 15.08
N ALA A 42 2.52 -0.22 15.76
CA ALA A 42 3.58 0.71 15.41
C ALA A 42 4.99 0.28 15.84
N ALA A 43 5.11 -0.75 16.69
CA ALA A 43 6.40 -1.21 17.18
C ALA A 43 7.28 -1.71 16.01
N PRO A 44 8.52 -1.22 15.87
CA PRO A 44 9.45 -1.74 14.86
C PRO A 44 9.85 -3.17 15.20
N PHE A 45 10.13 -3.97 14.17
CA PHE A 45 10.84 -5.22 14.35
C PHE A 45 12.35 -4.96 14.26
N SER A 46 13.08 -5.27 15.33
CA SER A 46 14.53 -5.09 15.41
C SER A 46 15.25 -6.41 15.14
N ILE A 47 16.24 -6.36 14.26
CA ILE A 47 17.13 -7.49 13.93
C ILE A 47 18.56 -7.07 14.21
N ASP A 48 19.29 -7.87 14.98
CA ASP A 48 20.73 -7.75 15.13
C ASP A 48 21.39 -8.87 14.31
N CYS A 49 22.09 -8.52 13.23
CA CYS A 49 22.78 -9.47 12.35
C CYS A 49 24.19 -8.96 12.04
N ASP A 50 25.21 -9.78 12.30
CA ASP A 50 26.63 -9.45 12.05
C ASP A 50 27.07 -8.09 12.61
N GLY A 51 26.53 -7.71 13.79
CA GLY A 51 26.84 -6.44 14.45
C GLY A 51 26.14 -5.21 13.85
N ILE A 52 25.18 -5.42 12.95
CA ILE A 52 24.34 -4.38 12.34
C ILE A 52 22.94 -4.47 12.96
N ARG A 53 22.48 -3.37 13.55
CA ARG A 53 21.10 -3.28 14.08
C ARG A 53 20.18 -2.74 12.98
N ILE A 54 19.15 -3.48 12.63
CA ILE A 54 18.22 -3.15 11.55
C ILE A 54 16.82 -3.03 12.14
N ALA A 55 16.16 -1.89 11.93
CA ALA A 55 14.74 -1.73 12.21
C ALA A 55 13.93 -1.95 10.93
N ILE A 56 12.84 -2.70 11.05
CA ILE A 56 11.82 -2.81 10.01
C ILE A 56 10.53 -2.17 10.53
N LEU A 57 10.03 -1.20 9.78
CA LEU A 57 8.75 -0.53 10.01
C LEU A 57 7.79 -0.93 8.90
N ASN A 58 6.54 -1.21 9.24
CA ASN A 58 5.52 -1.57 8.27
C ASN A 58 4.26 -0.73 8.46
N PHE A 59 3.77 -0.12 7.38
CA PHE A 59 2.64 0.82 7.35
C PHE A 59 1.64 0.42 6.27
N THR A 60 0.37 0.79 6.42
CA THR A 60 -0.66 0.60 5.37
C THR A 60 -1.60 1.80 5.24
N GLU A 61 -2.22 1.96 4.06
CA GLU A 61 -3.23 2.99 3.82
C GLU A 61 -4.40 2.94 4.80
N ASN A 62 -4.98 4.11 5.06
CA ASN A 62 -6.06 4.25 6.03
C ASN A 62 -7.37 3.69 5.48
N GLU A 63 -7.61 2.41 5.73
CA GLU A 63 -8.84 1.68 5.45
C GLU A 63 -9.47 1.12 6.74
N TRP A 64 -10.45 0.23 6.62
CA TRP A 64 -11.18 -0.40 7.73
C TRP A 64 -10.34 -1.32 8.63
N SER A 65 -9.05 -1.44 8.35
CA SER A 65 -8.13 -2.36 9.01
C SER A 65 -7.19 -1.70 10.00
N ILE A 66 -7.25 -0.38 10.15
CA ILE A 66 -6.29 0.39 10.96
C ILE A 66 -6.48 0.18 12.47
N ALA A 67 -5.35 0.08 13.18
CA ALA A 67 -5.31 0.09 14.63
C ALA A 67 -5.56 1.49 15.19
N GLU A 68 -6.30 1.55 16.29
CA GLU A 68 -6.47 2.77 17.10
C GLU A 68 -5.88 2.55 18.49
N GLU A 69 -5.89 3.58 19.35
CA GLU A 69 -5.30 3.52 20.70
C GLU A 69 -5.70 2.27 21.49
N ASN A 70 -6.96 1.84 21.36
CA ASN A 70 -7.50 0.67 22.07
C ASN A 70 -8.18 -0.34 21.12
N LYS A 71 -7.92 -0.26 19.80
CA LYS A 71 -8.52 -1.18 18.80
C LYS A 71 -7.44 -1.90 18.01
N PRO A 72 -7.61 -3.22 17.76
CA PRO A 72 -6.65 -4.01 17.00
C PRO A 72 -6.69 -3.64 15.53
N GLY A 73 -5.54 -3.73 14.85
CA GLY A 73 -5.45 -3.45 13.43
C GLY A 73 -4.01 -3.29 12.92
N ALA A 74 -3.90 -2.79 11.70
CA ALA A 74 -2.66 -2.44 11.04
C ALA A 74 -2.14 -1.05 11.43
N ASN A 75 -0.82 -0.87 11.37
CA ASN A 75 -0.18 0.41 11.58
C ASN A 75 -0.47 1.37 10.41
N PRO A 76 -1.12 2.52 10.65
CA PRO A 76 -1.54 3.42 9.58
C PRO A 76 -0.40 4.20 8.94
N LEU A 77 -0.61 4.56 7.68
CA LEU A 77 0.09 5.64 7.02
C LEU A 77 -0.42 6.99 7.56
N ASN A 78 0.20 7.45 8.64
CA ASN A 78 0.08 8.80 9.18
C ASN A 78 1.45 9.47 9.09
N ILE A 79 1.60 10.49 8.24
CA ILE A 79 2.91 11.11 7.98
C ILE A 79 3.62 11.47 9.28
N ILE A 80 2.94 12.20 10.16
CA ILE A 80 3.54 12.80 11.36
C ILE A 80 4.08 11.67 12.25
N ASP A 81 3.24 10.67 12.51
CA ASP A 81 3.61 9.53 13.35
C ASP A 81 4.70 8.68 12.69
N ASN A 82 4.55 8.37 11.40
CA ASN A 82 5.53 7.58 10.66
C ASN A 82 6.91 8.25 10.66
N LEU A 83 6.99 9.58 10.54
CA LEU A 83 8.27 10.27 10.66
C LEU A 83 8.89 10.13 12.04
N ASN A 84 8.07 10.26 13.09
CA ASN A 84 8.54 10.11 14.47
C ASN A 84 9.06 8.69 14.69
N TYR A 85 8.37 7.67 14.15
CA TYR A 85 8.82 6.27 14.21
C TYR A 85 10.12 6.05 13.44
N ILE A 86 10.27 6.60 12.24
CA ILE A 86 11.51 6.49 11.45
C ILE A 86 12.68 7.16 12.20
N LYS A 87 12.49 8.37 12.73
CA LYS A 87 13.53 9.07 13.51
C LYS A 87 13.91 8.32 14.78
N ALA A 88 12.91 7.82 15.51
CA ALA A 88 13.14 7.05 16.73
C ALA A 88 13.90 5.74 16.43
N ALA A 89 13.52 5.03 15.36
CA ALA A 89 14.22 3.85 14.90
C ALA A 89 15.67 4.18 14.50
N ARG A 90 15.88 5.24 13.71
CA ARG A 90 17.20 5.67 13.24
C ARG A 90 18.14 6.07 14.39
N ALA A 91 17.61 6.60 15.48
CA ALA A 91 18.42 7.01 16.64
C ALA A 91 19.10 5.82 17.34
N VAL A 92 18.56 4.60 17.21
CA VAL A 92 19.04 3.42 17.95
C VAL A 92 19.36 2.21 17.05
N HIS A 93 19.20 2.34 15.73
CA HIS A 93 19.52 1.31 14.74
C HIS A 93 20.49 1.85 13.68
N ASP A 94 21.32 0.97 13.14
CA ASP A 94 22.25 1.31 12.06
C ASP A 94 21.52 1.52 10.72
N LYS A 95 20.44 0.75 10.50
CA LYS A 95 19.63 0.76 9.29
C LYS A 95 18.13 0.73 9.57
N VAL A 96 17.35 1.48 8.78
CA VAL A 96 15.88 1.51 8.88
C VAL A 96 15.25 1.13 7.54
N ILE A 97 14.44 0.10 7.51
CA ILE A 97 13.71 -0.35 6.31
C ILE A 97 12.23 -0.08 6.52
N CYS A 98 11.60 0.62 5.57
CA CYS A 98 10.16 0.86 5.59
C CYS A 98 9.47 -0.03 4.55
N ILE A 99 8.44 -0.75 4.97
CA ILE A 99 7.59 -1.57 4.11
C ILE A 99 6.19 -0.96 4.10
N ILE A 100 5.70 -0.61 2.92
CA ILE A 100 4.49 0.20 2.78
C ILE A 100 3.47 -0.57 1.95
N HIS A 101 2.32 -0.85 2.54
CA HIS A 101 1.17 -1.41 1.85
C HIS A 101 0.21 -0.29 1.46
N GLY A 102 0.47 0.29 0.29
CA GLY A 102 -0.29 1.40 -0.29
C GLY A 102 0.60 2.27 -1.17
N GLY A 103 0.10 3.45 -1.50
CA GLY A 103 0.79 4.50 -2.22
C GLY A 103 0.70 4.34 -3.75
N HIS A 104 0.43 5.46 -4.41
CA HIS A 104 0.80 5.65 -5.82
C HIS A 104 2.30 5.99 -5.93
N GLU A 105 2.87 5.94 -7.13
CA GLU A 105 4.26 6.37 -7.34
C GLU A 105 4.47 7.79 -6.78
N PHE A 106 5.62 8.04 -6.13
CA PHE A 106 6.01 9.29 -5.47
C PHE A 106 5.24 9.72 -4.22
N TYR A 107 4.30 8.91 -3.71
CA TYR A 107 3.58 9.31 -2.50
C TYR A 107 4.48 9.22 -1.27
N LYS A 108 5.11 10.34 -0.89
CA LYS A 108 5.81 10.60 0.38
C LYS A 108 7.03 9.71 0.69
N TYR A 109 7.42 8.82 -0.21
CA TYR A 109 8.59 7.94 -0.03
C TYR A 109 9.91 8.72 0.01
N HIS A 110 10.05 9.77 -0.81
CA HIS A 110 11.21 10.67 -0.74
C HIS A 110 11.35 11.27 0.67
N PHE A 111 10.24 11.63 1.29
CA PHE A 111 10.24 12.22 2.62
C PHE A 111 10.64 11.21 3.70
N TYR A 112 10.23 9.93 3.58
CA TYR A 112 10.70 8.88 4.48
C TYR A 112 12.21 8.63 4.35
N ALA A 113 12.73 8.64 3.11
CA ALA A 113 14.17 8.58 2.87
C ALA A 113 14.90 9.76 3.53
N GLU A 114 14.38 10.98 3.39
CA GLU A 114 14.93 12.18 4.03
C GLU A 114 14.88 12.14 5.56
N GLN A 115 13.91 11.44 6.16
CA GLN A 115 13.81 11.30 7.61
C GLN A 115 14.63 10.14 8.19
N GLY A 116 15.34 9.38 7.35
CA GLY A 116 16.31 8.37 7.80
C GLY A 116 15.97 6.91 7.45
N ALA A 117 15.02 6.67 6.55
CA ALA A 117 14.85 5.33 5.96
C ALA A 117 16.02 5.03 5.00
N ASP A 118 16.65 3.86 5.16
CA ASP A 118 17.73 3.35 4.32
C ASP A 118 17.23 2.50 3.14
N ALA A 119 15.98 2.03 3.17
CA ALA A 119 15.29 1.40 2.04
C ALA A 119 13.76 1.51 2.21
N ILE A 120 13.04 1.61 1.10
CA ILE A 120 11.57 1.67 1.08
C ILE A 120 11.05 0.64 0.07
N VAL A 121 10.14 -0.22 0.52
CA VAL A 121 9.55 -1.30 -0.29
C VAL A 121 8.02 -1.22 -0.26
N GLY A 122 7.41 -1.02 -1.41
CA GLY A 122 5.96 -0.92 -1.59
C GLY A 122 5.29 -2.25 -1.94
N HIS A 123 4.01 -2.34 -1.58
CA HIS A 123 3.05 -3.42 -1.89
C HIS A 123 1.70 -2.81 -2.32
N HIS A 124 0.60 -3.56 -2.20
CA HIS A 124 -0.80 -3.16 -2.46
C HIS A 124 -1.26 -3.19 -3.92
N THR A 125 -0.48 -2.71 -4.90
CA THR A 125 -1.00 -2.49 -6.27
C THR A 125 -1.35 -3.75 -7.07
N HIS A 126 -1.02 -4.95 -6.58
CA HIS A 126 -1.16 -6.25 -7.25
C HIS A 126 -0.45 -6.39 -8.61
N CYS A 127 0.31 -5.36 -9.01
CA CYS A 127 1.15 -5.35 -10.20
C CYS A 127 2.56 -4.97 -9.80
N ILE A 128 3.55 -5.42 -10.56
CA ILE A 128 4.94 -4.99 -10.35
C ILE A 128 5.08 -3.48 -10.59
N GLY A 129 5.84 -2.81 -9.73
CA GLY A 129 6.15 -1.39 -9.85
C GLY A 129 7.59 -1.17 -10.32
N GLY A 130 7.89 0.08 -10.64
CA GLY A 130 9.25 0.51 -10.88
C GLY A 130 10.04 0.72 -9.59
N PHE A 131 11.26 1.22 -9.74
CA PHE A 131 12.12 1.62 -8.63
C PHE A 131 12.92 2.86 -8.99
N GLU A 132 13.45 3.53 -7.99
CA GLU A 132 14.48 4.56 -8.14
C GLU A 132 15.48 4.53 -6.99
N ILE A 133 16.61 5.22 -7.16
CA ILE A 133 17.53 5.53 -6.08
C ILE A 133 17.41 7.02 -5.79
N TYR A 134 16.76 7.37 -4.68
CA TYR A 134 16.60 8.74 -4.25
C TYR A 134 17.60 9.04 -3.12
N LYS A 135 18.54 9.96 -3.32
CA LYS A 135 19.58 10.31 -2.32
C LYS A 135 20.28 9.07 -1.71
N ASN A 136 20.67 8.11 -2.55
CA ASN A 136 21.27 6.82 -2.17
C ASN A 136 20.35 5.82 -1.44
N VAL A 137 19.04 6.10 -1.34
CA VAL A 137 18.04 5.20 -0.75
C VAL A 137 17.28 4.49 -1.88
N PRO A 138 17.31 3.15 -1.95
CA PRO A 138 16.45 2.41 -2.87
C PRO A 138 14.97 2.52 -2.47
N ILE A 139 14.16 2.91 -3.44
CA ILE A 139 12.71 2.97 -3.34
C ILE A 139 12.14 2.03 -4.39
N ILE A 140 11.51 0.93 -3.95
CA ILE A 140 10.86 -0.06 -4.80
C ILE A 140 9.35 0.15 -4.66
N TYR A 141 8.68 0.60 -5.72
CA TYR A 141 7.29 1.09 -5.62
C TYR A 141 6.25 -0.02 -5.46
N SER A 142 6.47 -1.18 -6.07
CA SER A 142 5.66 -2.37 -5.80
C SER A 142 6.39 -3.65 -6.21
N LEU A 143 6.30 -4.67 -5.37
CA LEU A 143 6.79 -6.01 -5.70
C LEU A 143 5.79 -6.87 -6.49
N GLY A 144 4.55 -6.42 -6.67
CA GLY A 144 3.48 -7.25 -7.23
C GLY A 144 3.09 -8.41 -6.31
N ASN A 145 2.40 -9.41 -6.86
CA ASN A 145 1.91 -10.54 -6.10
C ASN A 145 2.99 -11.64 -5.97
N PHE A 146 3.21 -12.11 -4.74
CA PHE A 146 4.01 -13.32 -4.50
C PHE A 146 3.15 -14.58 -4.66
N LEU A 147 2.08 -14.67 -3.88
CA LEU A 147 1.12 -15.76 -3.89
C LEU A 147 -0.31 -15.23 -3.67
N PHE A 148 -1.24 -15.61 -4.53
CA PHE A 148 -2.63 -15.18 -4.53
C PHE A 148 -3.54 -16.29 -5.06
N THR A 149 -4.59 -16.63 -4.28
CA THR A 149 -5.49 -17.75 -4.61
C THR A 149 -6.74 -17.34 -5.39
N LEU A 150 -6.95 -16.03 -5.60
CA LEU A 150 -8.01 -15.54 -6.48
C LEU A 150 -7.57 -15.56 -7.94
N THR A 151 -8.46 -16.04 -8.81
CA THR A 151 -8.22 -16.05 -10.26
C THR A 151 -8.46 -14.68 -10.87
N SER A 152 -7.49 -14.20 -11.65
CA SER A 152 -7.58 -12.96 -12.43
C SER A 152 -7.44 -13.23 -13.93
N LYS A 153 -8.11 -12.41 -14.74
CA LYS A 153 -7.91 -12.35 -16.21
C LYS A 153 -6.68 -11.51 -16.58
N ASN A 154 -6.16 -10.69 -15.67
CA ASN A 154 -4.96 -9.89 -15.89
C ASN A 154 -3.72 -10.79 -15.71
N GLU A 155 -2.89 -10.91 -16.75
CA GLU A 155 -1.66 -11.71 -16.69
C GLU A 155 -0.60 -11.14 -15.73
N GLU A 156 -0.62 -9.83 -15.48
CA GLU A 156 0.29 -9.17 -14.53
C GLU A 156 0.01 -9.60 -13.09
N TRP A 157 -1.23 -10.00 -12.79
CA TRP A 157 -1.66 -10.47 -11.46
C TRP A 157 -0.85 -11.65 -10.94
N TYR A 158 -0.25 -12.43 -11.84
CA TYR A 158 0.52 -13.63 -11.53
C TYR A 158 2.03 -13.38 -11.54
N THR A 159 2.47 -12.16 -11.86
CA THR A 159 3.89 -11.79 -11.92
C THR A 159 4.24 -10.99 -10.67
N GLY A 160 5.38 -11.32 -10.06
CA GLY A 160 5.89 -10.62 -8.88
C GLY A 160 7.40 -10.47 -8.93
N LEU A 161 7.94 -9.83 -7.90
CA LEU A 161 9.37 -9.60 -7.71
C LEU A 161 9.77 -10.03 -6.31
N LEU A 162 10.90 -10.71 -6.21
CA LEU A 162 11.64 -10.82 -4.95
C LEU A 162 12.70 -9.72 -4.92
N ALA A 163 12.72 -8.93 -3.85
CA ALA A 163 13.79 -7.99 -3.59
C ALA A 163 14.81 -8.61 -2.64
N GLU A 164 16.02 -8.81 -3.14
CA GLU A 164 17.18 -9.17 -2.34
C GLU A 164 17.90 -7.88 -1.94
N LEU A 165 17.98 -7.60 -0.63
CA LEU A 165 18.66 -6.41 -0.09
C LEU A 165 20.02 -6.81 0.47
N THR A 166 21.08 -6.13 0.03
CA THR A 166 22.43 -6.27 0.59
C THR A 166 22.70 -5.10 1.52
N ILE A 167 22.77 -5.40 2.82
CA ILE A 167 22.87 -4.42 3.90
C ILE A 167 24.31 -4.37 4.40
N ASN A 168 24.88 -3.16 4.47
CA ASN A 168 26.18 -2.88 5.05
C ASN A 168 26.02 -1.72 6.01
N LYS A 169 26.75 -1.71 7.13
CA LYS A 169 26.61 -0.68 8.18
C LYS A 169 26.86 0.74 7.65
N GLU A 170 27.96 0.93 6.93
CA GLU A 170 28.43 2.25 6.49
C GLU A 170 27.92 2.64 5.10
N ASN A 171 27.64 1.66 4.23
CA ASN A 171 27.25 1.92 2.85
C ASN A 171 25.72 2.00 2.68
N SER A 172 25.28 2.56 1.55
CA SER A 172 23.89 2.48 1.14
C SER A 172 23.47 1.03 0.88
N ILE A 173 22.18 0.74 1.11
CA ILE A 173 21.62 -0.57 0.81
C ILE A 173 21.63 -0.75 -0.71
N LYS A 174 22.22 -1.86 -1.16
CA LYS A 174 22.11 -2.32 -2.55
C LYS A 174 20.96 -3.29 -2.65
N PHE A 175 20.38 -3.44 -3.84
CA PHE A 175 19.32 -4.42 -4.05
C PHE A 175 19.40 -5.07 -5.42
N LYS A 176 18.79 -6.25 -5.52
CA LYS A 176 18.56 -6.99 -6.75
C LYS A 176 17.10 -7.42 -6.80
N LEU A 177 16.47 -7.30 -7.97
CA LEU A 177 15.12 -7.80 -8.21
C LEU A 177 15.17 -9.12 -8.97
N LEU A 178 14.43 -10.10 -8.49
CA LEU A 178 14.30 -11.42 -9.10
C LEU A 178 12.83 -11.61 -9.51
N PRO A 179 12.52 -11.56 -10.81
CA PRO A 179 11.18 -11.84 -11.29
C PRO A 179 10.71 -13.26 -10.97
N ILE A 180 9.51 -13.35 -10.43
CA ILE A 180 8.81 -14.60 -10.14
C ILE A 180 7.47 -14.63 -10.86
N ARG A 181 6.92 -15.83 -11.01
CA ARG A 181 5.57 -16.02 -11.49
C ARG A 181 4.87 -17.13 -10.72
N GLN A 182 3.58 -16.94 -10.49
CA GLN A 182 2.69 -17.96 -9.96
C GLN A 182 1.98 -18.69 -11.10
N ARG A 183 1.87 -20.03 -11.00
CA ARG A 183 0.98 -20.82 -11.87
C ARG A 183 -0.48 -20.59 -11.50
N LYS A 184 -1.36 -20.60 -12.52
CA LYS A 184 -2.80 -20.33 -12.30
C LYS A 184 -3.51 -21.53 -11.69
N GLU A 185 -3.05 -22.73 -12.00
CA GLU A 185 -3.75 -23.98 -11.74
C GLU A 185 -3.49 -24.51 -10.32
N ASN A 186 -2.26 -24.36 -9.82
CA ASN A 186 -1.81 -24.98 -8.56
C ASN A 186 -1.10 -24.01 -7.61
N PHE A 187 -1.07 -22.72 -7.92
CA PHE A 187 -0.46 -21.66 -7.11
C PHE A 187 1.05 -21.82 -6.87
N GLU A 188 1.74 -22.69 -7.62
CA GLU A 188 3.19 -22.85 -7.53
C GLU A 188 3.90 -21.55 -7.95
N VAL A 189 4.78 -21.04 -7.09
CA VAL A 189 5.61 -19.86 -7.36
C VAL A 189 7.00 -20.31 -7.81
N TYR A 190 7.45 -19.77 -8.95
CA TYR A 190 8.77 -20.10 -9.51
C TYR A 190 9.50 -18.85 -10.00
N LEU A 191 10.83 -18.90 -9.92
CA LEU A 191 11.71 -17.87 -10.48
C LEU A 191 11.65 -17.91 -12.01
N LEU A 192 11.46 -16.74 -12.63
CA LEU A 192 11.60 -16.60 -14.07
C LEU A 192 13.08 -16.65 -14.45
N LYS A 193 13.38 -17.38 -15.52
CA LYS A 193 14.73 -17.50 -16.09
C LYS A 193 14.80 -16.87 -17.48
N GLU A 194 16.03 -16.57 -17.90
CA GLU A 194 16.37 -16.21 -19.28
C GLU A 194 15.49 -15.07 -19.83
N GLU A 195 14.92 -15.27 -21.02
CA GLU A 195 14.17 -14.27 -21.77
C GLU A 195 12.93 -13.75 -21.03
N LYS A 196 12.23 -14.62 -20.29
CA LYS A 196 11.04 -14.21 -19.52
C LYS A 196 11.41 -13.26 -18.38
N SER A 197 12.53 -13.54 -17.70
CA SER A 197 13.07 -12.65 -16.68
C SER A 197 13.51 -11.32 -17.29
N ALA A 198 14.21 -11.38 -18.44
CA ALA A 198 14.63 -10.18 -19.17
C ALA A 198 13.45 -9.32 -19.65
N ALA A 199 12.32 -9.93 -20.04
CA ALA A 199 11.11 -9.21 -20.43
C ALA A 199 10.51 -8.41 -19.27
N VAL A 200 10.39 -9.01 -18.08
CA VAL A 200 9.92 -8.31 -16.87
C VAL A 200 10.88 -7.17 -16.49
N MET A 201 12.19 -7.42 -16.55
CA MET A 201 13.17 -6.37 -16.28
C MET A 201 13.14 -5.22 -17.30
N ARG A 202 12.78 -5.48 -18.57
CA ARG A 202 12.53 -4.42 -19.56
C ARG A 202 11.28 -3.61 -19.20
N GLN A 203 10.19 -4.26 -18.79
CA GLN A 203 8.98 -3.56 -18.31
C GLN A 203 9.31 -2.62 -17.15
N ILE A 204 10.06 -3.10 -16.15
CA ILE A 204 10.50 -2.27 -15.01
C ILE A 204 11.34 -1.08 -15.49
N LYS A 205 12.27 -1.28 -16.43
CA LYS A 205 13.05 -0.17 -16.99
C LYS A 205 12.18 0.89 -17.66
N GLU A 206 11.12 0.52 -18.37
CA GLU A 206 10.19 1.48 -18.95
C GLU A 206 9.40 2.22 -17.87
N ILE A 207 8.93 1.53 -16.82
CA ILE A 207 8.28 2.17 -15.67
C ILE A 207 9.24 3.17 -15.01
N ASN A 208 10.51 2.80 -14.82
CA ASN A 208 11.53 3.67 -14.24
C ASN A 208 11.76 4.94 -15.07
N LYS A 209 11.71 4.86 -16.41
CA LYS A 209 11.80 6.06 -17.27
C LYS A 209 10.64 7.02 -17.04
N THR A 210 9.44 6.49 -16.84
CA THR A 210 8.25 7.30 -16.49
C THR A 210 8.40 7.92 -15.11
N ILE A 211 8.86 7.14 -14.13
CA ILE A 211 9.11 7.60 -12.76
C ILE A 211 10.09 8.78 -12.76
N LEU A 212 11.26 8.62 -13.39
CA LEU A 212 12.32 9.63 -13.36
C LEU A 212 12.00 10.90 -14.16
N ASN A 213 10.91 10.93 -14.94
CA ASN A 213 10.50 12.09 -15.72
C ASN A 213 9.15 12.63 -15.24
N ARG A 214 9.16 13.87 -14.72
CA ARG A 214 7.97 14.51 -14.15
C ARG A 214 6.82 14.68 -15.14
N ASP A 215 7.12 15.01 -16.39
CA ASP A 215 6.09 15.23 -17.42
C ASP A 215 5.43 13.90 -17.81
N ASN A 216 6.23 12.85 -18.00
CA ASN A 216 5.73 11.50 -18.28
C ASN A 216 4.87 10.98 -17.12
N LEU A 217 5.28 11.22 -15.88
CA LEU A 217 4.51 10.84 -14.70
C LEU A 217 3.16 11.59 -14.66
N GLN A 218 3.17 12.89 -14.93
CA GLN A 218 1.94 13.69 -14.99
C GLN A 218 1.00 13.20 -16.10
N GLU A 219 1.54 12.88 -17.27
CA GLU A 219 0.75 12.31 -18.37
C GLU A 219 0.16 10.93 -18.01
N SER A 220 0.96 10.05 -17.40
CA SER A 220 0.52 8.74 -16.90
C SER A 220 -0.64 8.89 -15.89
N TRP A 221 -0.52 9.84 -14.96
CA TRP A 221 -1.57 10.16 -13.99
C TRP A 221 -2.85 10.67 -14.67
N LEU A 222 -2.75 11.60 -15.62
CA LEU A 222 -3.91 12.11 -16.36
C LEU A 222 -4.61 11.00 -17.15
N ASN A 223 -3.86 10.10 -17.77
CA ASN A 223 -4.38 8.93 -18.46
C ASN A 223 -5.10 7.97 -17.49
N TYR A 224 -4.54 7.75 -16.29
CA TYR A 224 -5.20 6.95 -15.25
C TYR A 224 -6.53 7.60 -14.82
N ILE A 225 -6.54 8.91 -14.56
CA ILE A 225 -7.76 9.65 -14.20
C ILE A 225 -8.80 9.52 -15.32
N GLN A 226 -8.43 9.73 -16.58
CA GLN A 226 -9.36 9.64 -17.70
C GLN A 226 -10.02 8.25 -17.79
N LYS A 227 -9.23 7.18 -17.67
CA LYS A 227 -9.73 5.79 -17.71
C LYS A 227 -10.73 5.50 -16.60
N ASN A 228 -10.52 6.05 -15.40
CA ASN A 228 -11.33 5.74 -14.23
C ASN A 228 -12.43 6.77 -13.92
N THR A 229 -12.45 7.92 -14.62
CA THR A 229 -13.37 9.05 -14.33
C THR A 229 -14.83 8.61 -14.24
N SER A 230 -15.30 7.80 -15.19
CA SER A 230 -16.70 7.36 -15.19
C SER A 230 -17.07 6.51 -13.97
N GLN A 231 -16.16 5.63 -13.52
CA GLN A 231 -16.38 4.80 -12.35
C GLN A 231 -16.47 5.65 -11.08
N TYR A 232 -15.49 6.54 -10.86
CA TYR A 232 -15.48 7.41 -9.68
C TYR A 232 -16.67 8.39 -9.64
N LEU A 233 -17.06 8.97 -10.79
CA LEU A 233 -18.25 9.82 -10.86
C LEU A 233 -19.52 9.02 -10.53
N ASN A 234 -19.62 7.78 -10.99
CA ASN A 234 -20.74 6.93 -10.61
C ASN A 234 -20.72 6.69 -9.09
N THR A 235 -19.57 6.41 -8.46
CA THR A 235 -19.43 6.30 -6.99
C THR A 235 -20.03 7.49 -6.24
N LEU A 236 -19.78 8.71 -6.71
CA LEU A 236 -20.30 9.95 -6.12
C LEU A 236 -21.79 10.22 -6.40
N SER A 237 -22.42 9.43 -7.28
CA SER A 237 -23.83 9.57 -7.61
C SER A 237 -24.74 9.11 -6.47
N PHE A 238 -25.86 9.81 -6.26
CA PHE A 238 -26.91 9.39 -5.35
C PHE A 238 -27.45 7.97 -5.64
N THR A 239 -27.39 7.52 -6.91
CA THR A 239 -27.84 6.18 -7.29
C THR A 239 -27.08 5.08 -6.55
N ASN A 240 -25.84 5.33 -6.12
CA ASN A 240 -25.09 4.37 -5.32
C ASN A 240 -25.61 4.21 -3.89
N GLY A 241 -26.31 5.21 -3.36
CA GLY A 241 -26.99 5.11 -2.06
C GLY A 241 -28.25 4.24 -2.08
N ILE A 242 -28.70 3.76 -3.25
CA ILE A 242 -29.87 2.89 -3.37
C ILE A 242 -29.48 1.46 -2.97
N GLY A 243 -30.06 0.98 -1.87
CA GLY A 243 -29.76 -0.35 -1.31
C GLY A 243 -30.18 -1.54 -2.19
N ASN A 244 -31.21 -1.38 -3.03
CA ASN A 244 -31.63 -2.42 -3.96
C ASN A 244 -30.70 -2.47 -5.19
N TYR A 245 -29.95 -3.57 -5.31
CA TYR A 245 -28.98 -3.81 -6.38
C TYR A 245 -29.56 -3.66 -7.79
N TYR A 246 -30.73 -4.26 -8.06
CA TYR A 246 -31.34 -4.24 -9.39
C TYR A 246 -31.80 -2.83 -9.77
N VAL A 247 -32.43 -2.11 -8.84
CA VAL A 247 -32.85 -0.72 -9.05
C VAL A 247 -31.65 0.17 -9.32
N ARG A 248 -30.59 0.04 -8.51
CA ARG A 248 -29.32 0.76 -8.70
C ARG A 248 -28.72 0.50 -10.09
N LEU A 249 -28.64 -0.76 -10.51
CA LEU A 249 -28.12 -1.11 -11.84
C LEU A 249 -28.93 -0.51 -12.98
N VAL A 250 -30.27 -0.57 -12.91
CA VAL A 250 -31.15 0.02 -13.93
C VAL A 250 -30.92 1.52 -14.03
N LEU A 251 -30.90 2.23 -12.90
CA LEU A 251 -30.69 3.68 -12.87
C LEU A 251 -29.30 4.07 -13.40
N GLN A 252 -28.25 3.31 -13.06
CA GLN A 252 -26.91 3.53 -13.59
C GLN A 252 -26.85 3.29 -15.11
N ARG A 253 -27.47 2.21 -15.61
CA ARG A 253 -27.54 1.90 -17.05
C ARG A 253 -28.31 2.94 -17.85
N LEU A 254 -29.39 3.48 -17.27
CA LEU A 254 -30.19 4.54 -17.86
C LEU A 254 -29.53 5.92 -17.76
N GLY A 255 -28.33 6.03 -17.18
CA GLY A 255 -27.57 7.27 -17.08
C GLY A 255 -28.05 8.24 -15.99
N PHE A 256 -29.05 7.86 -15.18
CA PHE A 256 -29.53 8.68 -14.06
C PHE A 256 -28.43 8.96 -13.04
N GLY A 257 -27.41 8.10 -12.97
CA GLY A 257 -26.27 8.30 -12.09
C GLY A 257 -25.56 9.64 -12.33
N LYS A 258 -25.37 10.01 -13.60
CA LYS A 258 -24.68 11.25 -13.99
C LYS A 258 -25.61 12.46 -14.09
N PHE A 259 -26.91 12.24 -14.27
CA PHE A 259 -27.91 13.30 -14.44
C PHE A 259 -27.95 14.29 -13.25
N PHE A 260 -27.73 13.80 -12.03
CA PHE A 260 -27.76 14.61 -10.82
C PHE A 260 -26.38 15.14 -10.38
N LEU A 261 -25.32 14.88 -11.16
CA LEU A 261 -23.96 15.37 -10.87
C LEU A 261 -23.77 16.76 -11.49
N SER A 262 -24.44 17.79 -10.94
CA SER A 262 -24.22 19.17 -11.36
C SER A 262 -22.79 19.62 -11.04
N LYS A 263 -22.29 20.63 -11.78
CA LYS A 263 -20.96 21.21 -11.52
C LYS A 263 -20.88 21.81 -10.10
N GLU A 264 -21.97 22.39 -9.63
CA GLU A 264 -22.12 23.00 -8.30
C GLU A 264 -22.03 21.93 -7.20
N TYR A 265 -22.71 20.80 -7.37
CA TYR A 265 -22.62 19.67 -6.45
C TYR A 265 -21.20 19.10 -6.40
N LEU A 266 -20.57 18.85 -7.56
CA LEU A 266 -19.19 18.35 -7.62
C LEU A 266 -18.18 19.34 -7.04
N LYS A 267 -18.38 20.67 -7.22
CA LYS A 267 -17.56 21.70 -6.56
C LYS A 267 -17.69 21.65 -5.05
N LEU A 268 -18.89 21.43 -4.52
CA LEU A 268 -19.10 21.27 -3.08
C LEU A 268 -18.37 20.03 -2.56
N ILE A 269 -18.59 18.86 -3.18
CA ILE A 269 -17.92 17.62 -2.81
C ILE A 269 -16.39 17.77 -2.87
N LEU A 270 -15.86 18.36 -3.94
CA LEU A 270 -14.43 18.65 -4.04
C LEU A 270 -13.93 19.58 -2.93
N ASN A 271 -14.69 20.63 -2.58
CA ASN A 271 -14.31 21.54 -1.51
C ASN A 271 -14.29 20.87 -0.13
N LEU A 272 -15.24 19.96 0.10
CA LEU A 272 -15.33 19.15 1.31
C LEU A 272 -14.16 18.16 1.43
N MET A 273 -13.71 17.57 0.31
CA MET A 273 -12.56 16.65 0.30
C MET A 273 -11.21 17.37 0.41
N ARG A 274 -11.05 18.53 -0.25
CA ARG A 274 -9.76 19.25 -0.33
C ARG A 274 -9.39 20.02 0.94
N CYS A 275 -10.39 20.49 1.69
CA CYS A 275 -10.17 21.24 2.91
C CYS A 275 -10.08 20.26 4.07
N GLU A 276 -8.94 20.26 4.76
CA GLU A 276 -8.61 19.32 5.84
C GLU A 276 -9.68 19.35 6.94
N ALA A 277 -10.04 20.55 7.41
CA ALA A 277 -11.06 20.71 8.43
C ALA A 277 -12.44 20.16 8.02
N HIS A 278 -12.88 20.40 6.78
CA HIS A 278 -14.15 19.85 6.29
C HIS A 278 -14.08 18.33 6.11
N SER A 279 -12.96 17.82 5.60
CA SER A 279 -12.73 16.39 5.39
C SER A 279 -12.81 15.63 6.71
N ASP A 280 -12.16 16.16 7.75
CA ASP A 280 -12.16 15.56 9.09
C ASP A 280 -13.55 15.60 9.72
N ILE A 281 -14.26 16.73 9.67
CA ILE A 281 -15.64 16.84 10.17
C ILE A 281 -16.56 15.84 9.46
N ILE A 282 -16.44 15.69 8.14
CA ILE A 282 -17.28 14.76 7.38
C ILE A 282 -17.00 13.31 7.73
N LYS A 283 -15.72 12.92 7.84
CA LYS A 283 -15.35 11.56 8.27
C LYS A 283 -15.95 11.25 9.63
N GLU A 284 -15.78 12.14 10.61
CA GLU A 284 -16.31 11.95 11.96
C GLU A 284 -17.84 11.99 12.02
N THR A 285 -18.48 12.84 11.20
CA THR A 285 -19.95 12.87 11.08
C THR A 285 -20.49 11.56 10.51
N ILE A 286 -19.84 11.01 9.48
CA ILE A 286 -20.23 9.73 8.88
C ILE A 286 -19.99 8.58 9.86
N LYS A 287 -18.83 8.50 10.52
CA LYS A 287 -18.54 7.49 11.55
C LYS A 287 -19.60 7.48 12.66
N LYS A 288 -19.92 8.67 13.18
CA LYS A 288 -20.97 8.83 14.19
C LYS A 288 -22.33 8.33 13.71
N TYR A 289 -22.67 8.56 12.44
CA TYR A 289 -23.91 8.07 11.85
C TYR A 289 -23.91 6.54 11.65
N LEU A 290 -22.76 5.95 11.32
CA LEU A 290 -22.58 4.50 11.18
C LEU A 290 -22.53 3.77 12.53
N GLY A 291 -22.30 4.49 13.63
CA GLY A 291 -22.14 3.90 14.97
C GLY A 291 -20.72 3.38 15.25
N ASP A 292 -19.75 3.79 14.42
CA ASP A 292 -18.34 3.51 14.63
C ASP A 292 -17.79 4.48 15.69
N ASN A 293 -17.84 4.08 16.97
CA ASN A 293 -17.17 4.77 18.08
C ASN A 293 -15.80 4.16 18.34
#